data_AF-A0A4R6NZ15-F1
#
_entry.id   AF-A0A4R6NZ15-F1
#
_cell.length_a   1.000
_cell.length_b   1.000
_cell.length_c   1.000
_cell.angle_alpha   90.00
_cell.angle_beta   90.00
_cell.angle_gamma   90.00
#
_symmetry.space_group_name_H-M   'P 1'
#
loop_
_entity.id
_entity.type
_entity.pdbx_description
1 polymer ?
#
loop_
_entity_poly.entity_id
_entity_poly.type
_entity_poly.pdbx_seq_one_letter_code
_entity_poly.pdbx_strand_id
1 'polypeptide(L)' 'MARSTYIYLVKDGWGVVAAFTVKHELITWLRTNPSPEHSVRRMSDGAHTAGYTTLDITELLA' A
#
# COMPACT_ATOMS: atom_id res chain seq x y z
N MET A 1 -13.72 12.65 10.00
CA MET A 1 -12.78 12.08 9.01
C MET A 1 -12.92 10.57 9.09
N ALA A 2 -13.39 9.90 8.03
CA ALA A 2 -13.54 8.45 8.04
C ALA A 2 -12.14 7.82 8.13
N ARG A 3 -11.86 7.09 9.21
CA ARG A 3 -10.66 6.27 9.33
C ARG A 3 -10.74 5.23 8.22
N SER A 4 -9.75 5.23 7.33
CA SER A 4 -9.66 4.22 6.29
C SER A 4 -9.53 2.85 6.95
N THR A 5 -10.39 1.90 6.56
CA THR A 5 -10.38 0.52 7.05
C THR A 5 -9.13 -0.25 6.63
N TYR A 6 -8.22 0.38 5.88
CA TYR A 6 -7.06 -0.26 5.30
C TYR A 6 -5.76 0.51 5.52
N ILE A 7 -4.70 -0.25 5.77
CA ILE A 7 -3.31 0.19 5.79
C ILE A 7 -2.63 -0.36 4.54
N TYR A 8 -1.97 0.50 3.80
CA TYR A 8 -1.18 0.17 2.61
C TYR A 8 0.30 0.27 2.97
N LEU A 9 1.02 -0.84 2.87
CA LEU A 9 2.46 -0.90 3.07
C LEU A 9 3.15 -1.00 1.72
N VAL A 10 4.10 -0.11 1.48
CA VAL A 10 5.04 -0.22 0.36
C VAL A 10 6.31 -0.88 0.86
N LYS A 11 6.72 -1.94 0.17
CA LYS A 11 7.97 -2.63 0.40
C LYS A 11 8.90 -2.48 -0.79
N ASP A 12 10.19 -2.47 -0.52
CA ASP A 12 11.26 -2.45 -1.50
C ASP A 12 12.25 -3.56 -1.12
N GLY A 13 12.24 -4.65 -1.89
CA GLY A 13 12.95 -5.88 -1.56
C GLY A 13 12.61 -6.42 -0.15
N TRP A 14 13.54 -6.27 0.78
CA TRP A 14 13.47 -6.80 2.15
C TRP A 14 12.83 -5.85 3.17
N GLY A 15 12.68 -4.57 2.83
CA GLY A 15 12.25 -3.52 3.77
C GLY A 15 10.85 -2.98 3.53
N VAL A 16 10.24 -2.38 4.56
CA VAL A 16 9.08 -1.49 4.40
C VAL A 16 9.61 -0.07 4.23
N VAL A 17 9.28 0.58 3.11
CA VAL A 17 9.77 1.92 2.77
C VAL A 17 8.74 3.01 3.05
N ALA A 18 7.45 2.67 3.00
CA ALA A 18 6.38 3.61 3.31
C ALA A 18 5.11 2.90 3.80
N ALA A 19 4.28 3.62 4.56
CA ALA A 19 2.98 3.16 5.02
C ALA A 19 1.95 4.28 4.86
N PHE A 20 0.77 3.95 4.36
CA PHE A 20 -0.32 4.89 4.10
C PHE A 20 -1.63 4.34 4.63
N THR A 21 -2.48 5.20 5.16
CA THR A 21 -3.88 4.85 5.43
C THR A 21 -4.81 5.31 4.30
N VAL A 22 -4.36 6.24 3.44
CA VAL A 22 -5.16 6.80 2.34
C VAL A 22 -4.62 6.31 0.99
N LYS A 23 -5.48 5.67 0.18
CA LYS A 23 -5.10 5.14 -1.14
C LYS A 23 -4.57 6.24 -2.09
N HIS A 24 -5.15 7.43 -2.04
CA HIS A 24 -4.72 8.55 -2.89
C HIS A 24 -3.29 8.99 -2.57
N GLU A 25 -2.91 9.07 -1.28
CA GLU A 25 -1.56 9.43 -0.86
C GLU A 25 -0.53 8.39 -1.30
N LEU A 26 -0.87 7.10 -1.17
CA LEU A 26 -0.07 5.99 -1.72
C LEU A 26 0.18 6.18 -3.22
N ILE A 27 -0.87 6.43 -4.02
CA ILE A 27 -0.75 6.57 -5.48
C ILE A 27 0.14 7.76 -5.83
N THR A 28 -0.07 8.90 -5.18
CA THR A 28 0.76 10.09 -5.37
C THR A 28 2.22 9.80 -5.04
N TRP A 29 2.49 9.08 -3.96
CA TRP A 29 3.84 8.68 -3.57
C TRP A 29 4.48 7.71 -4.56
N LEU A 30 3.74 6.70 -5.06
CA LEU A 30 4.24 5.76 -6.07
C LEU A 30 4.58 6.45 -7.39
N ARG A 31 3.81 7.49 -7.76
CA ARG A 31 4.10 8.31 -8.95
C ARG A 31 5.36 9.17 -8.78
N THR A 32 5.63 9.65 -7.57
CA THR A 32 6.83 10.46 -7.29
C THR A 32 8.07 9.62 -7.01
N ASN A 33 7.90 8.36 -6.58
CA ASN A 33 8.97 7.41 -6.27
C ASN A 33 8.74 6.10 -7.06
N PRO A 34 8.91 6.10 -8.38
CA PRO A 34 8.79 4.88 -9.17
C PRO A 34 9.99 3.95 -8.89
N SER A 35 9.70 2.71 -8.53
CA SER A 35 10.69 1.63 -8.47
C SER A 35 10.04 0.33 -8.95
N PRO A 36 10.75 -0.47 -9.78
CA PRO A 36 10.26 -1.79 -10.18
C PRO A 36 10.26 -2.81 -9.03
N GLU A 37 10.99 -2.52 -7.95
CA GLU A 37 11.08 -3.37 -6.76
C GLU A 37 9.98 -3.07 -5.73
N HIS A 38 9.23 -1.98 -5.94
CA HIS A 38 8.11 -1.64 -5.08
C HIS A 38 7.02 -2.72 -5.17
N SER A 39 6.54 -3.14 -4.00
CA SER A 39 5.35 -3.96 -3.87
C SER A 39 4.41 -3.37 -2.82
N VAL A 40 3.11 -3.40 -3.10
CA VAL A 40 2.10 -2.83 -2.20
C VAL A 40 1.33 -3.96 -1.54
N ARG A 41 1.23 -3.91 -0.21
CA ARG A 41 0.39 -4.82 0.58
C ARG A 41 -0.70 -4.02 1.27
N ARG A 42 -1.95 -4.43 1.09
CA ARG A 42 -3.09 -3.89 1.81
C ARG A 42 -3.43 -4.79 2.98
N MET A 43 -3.62 -4.18 4.15
CA MET A 43 -4.00 -4.83 5.40
C MET A 43 -5.28 -4.19 5.93
N SER A 44 -6.18 -4.99 6.52
CA SER A 44 -7.41 -4.50 7.16
C SER A 44 -7.13 -4.04 8.59
N ASP A 45 -7.58 -2.85 8.96
CA ASP A 45 -7.38 -2.19 10.27
C ASP A 45 -8.32 -2.70 11.38
N GLY A 46 -8.73 -3.98 11.33
CA GLY A 46 -9.68 -4.50 12.32
C GLY A 46 -10.13 -5.96 12.21
N ALA A 47 -9.48 -6.79 11.39
CA ALA A 47 -9.86 -8.20 11.27
C ALA A 47 -8.91 -9.11 12.06
N HIS A 48 -9.48 -9.97 12.92
CA HIS A 48 -8.81 -11.07 13.62
C HIS A 48 -8.15 -12.12 12.68
N THR A 49 -8.40 -12.01 11.38
CA THR A 49 -7.70 -12.75 10.32
C THR A 49 -6.64 -11.86 9.70
N ALA A 50 -5.37 -12.24 9.87
CA ALA A 50 -4.20 -11.59 9.26
C ALA A 50 -4.17 -11.77 7.73
N GLY A 51 -5.18 -11.28 7.03
CA GLY A 51 -5.24 -11.26 5.57
C GLY A 51 -4.51 -10.03 5.05
N TYR A 52 -3.33 -10.23 4.46
CA TYR A 52 -2.74 -9.23 3.57
C TYR A 52 -3.10 -9.57 2.12
N THR A 53 -3.44 -8.56 1.33
CA THR A 53 -3.57 -8.70 -0.12
C THR A 53 -2.46 -7.92 -0.78
N THR A 54 -1.65 -8.57 -1.62
CA THR A 54 -0.72 -7.87 -2.49
C THR A 54 -1.52 -7.22 -3.61
N LEU A 55 -1.27 -5.93 -3.85
CA LEU A 55 -1.92 -5.17 -4.91
C LEU A 55 -0.94 -5.01 -6.08
N ASP A 56 -1.44 -5.17 -7.30
CA ASP A 56 -0.68 -4.85 -8.51
C ASP A 56 -0.55 -3.33 -8.63
N ILE A 57 0.68 -2.84 -8.73
CA ILE A 57 0.97 -1.41 -8.87
C ILE A 57 0.45 -0.89 -10.21
N THR A 58 0.47 -1.69 -11.27
CA THR A 58 -0.03 -1.31 -12.58
C THR A 58 -1.53 -1.01 -12.54
N GLU A 59 -2.30 -1.85 -11.85
CA GLU A 59 -3.74 -1.63 -11.64
C GLU A 59 -4.01 -0.46 -10.67
N LEU A 60 -3.10 -0.18 -9.74
CA LEU A 60 -3.23 0.94 -8.81
C LEU A 60 -2.99 2.30 -9.48
N LEU A 61 -2.17 2.32 -10.53
CA LEU A 61 -1.76 3.54 -11.22
C LEU A 61 -2.56 3.85 -12.47
N ALA A 62 -3.25 2.85 -13.04
CA ALA A 62 -4.21 2.98 -14.15
C ALA A 62 -5.41 3.86 -13.78
#